data_AF-A0A068FPB4-F1
#
_entry.id   AF-A0A068FPB4-F1
#
_cell.length_a   1.000
_cell.length_b   1.000
_cell.length_c   1.000
_cell.angle_alpha   90.00
_cell.angle_beta   90.00
_cell.angle_gamma   90.00
#
_symmetry.space_group_name_H-M   'P 1'
#
loop_
_entity.id
_entity.type
_entity.pdbx_description
1 polymer ?
#
loop_
_entity_poly.entity_id
_entity_poly.type
_entity_poly.pdbx_seq_one_letter_code
_entity_poly.pdbx_strand_id
1 'polypeptide(L)' 'MKEMRLHYPLSLMRRIMNVSASGYYAWIDRPPSKWSLQEARLELEIKAMDKLTRHTYGAERLQRELVKQGVQVGICRI' A
#
# COMPACT_ATOMS: atom_id res chain seq x y z
N MET A 1 0.02 -3.04 13.63
CA MET A 1 -0.39 -4.30 14.30
C MET A 1 0.78 -5.27 14.55
N LYS A 2 1.54 -5.68 13.52
CA LYS A 2 2.68 -6.60 13.71
C LYS A 2 3.79 -5.99 14.58
N GLU A 3 4.12 -4.71 14.38
CA GLU A 3 5.12 -3.97 15.16
C GLU A 3 4.70 -3.76 16.62
N MET A 4 3.43 -3.45 16.85
CA MET A 4 2.88 -3.21 18.20
C MET A 4 2.90 -4.47 19.10
N ARG A 5 3.08 -5.67 18.53
CA ARG A 5 3.21 -6.93 19.29
C ARG A 5 4.41 -6.93 20.24
N LEU A 6 5.43 -6.12 19.95
CA LEU A 6 6.61 -5.98 20.81
C LEU A 6 6.33 -5.15 22.07
N HIS A 7 5.34 -4.27 22.01
CA HIS A 7 4.97 -3.37 23.10
C HIS A 7 3.75 -3.85 23.89
N TYR A 8 2.87 -4.63 23.26
CA TYR A 8 1.62 -5.10 23.87
C TYR A 8 1.45 -6.62 23.72
N PRO A 9 1.11 -7.33 24.81
CA PRO A 9 0.84 -8.76 24.73
C PRO A 9 -0.40 -9.03 23.86
N LEU A 10 -0.32 -10.09 23.05
CA LEU A 10 -1.36 -10.43 22.07
C LEU A 10 -2.72 -10.71 22.72
N SER A 11 -2.74 -11.24 23.94
CA SER A 11 -3.96 -11.46 24.74
C SER A 11 -4.72 -10.15 25.00
N LEU A 12 -4.01 -9.07 25.34
CA LEU A 12 -4.59 -7.75 25.56
C LEU A 12 -5.14 -7.16 24.25
N MET A 13 -4.35 -7.23 23.17
CA MET A 13 -4.75 -6.72 21.85
C MET A 13 -6.01 -7.42 21.33
N ARG A 14 -6.12 -8.75 21.47
CA ARG A 14 -7.33 -9.51 21.05
C ARG A 14 -8.57 -9.09 21.82
N ARG A 15 -8.44 -8.87 23.13
CA ARG A 15 -9.55 -8.45 23.98
C ARG A 15 -10.03 -7.04 23.62
N ILE A 16 -9.10 -6.11 23.39
CA ILE A 16 -9.43 -4.72 23.04
C ILE A 16 -10.07 -4.64 21.65
N MET A 17 -9.53 -5.38 20.67
CA MET A 17 -10.01 -5.31 19.28
C MET A 17 -11.06 -6.36 18.93
N ASN A 18 -11.49 -7.17 19.90
CA ASN A 18 -12.47 -8.23 19.74
C ASN A 18 -12.17 -9.19 18.57
N VAL A 19 -10.90 -9.59 18.42
CA VAL A 19 -10.44 -10.52 17.37
C VAL A 19 -9.95 -11.83 17.95
N SER A 20 -10.23 -12.93 17.25
CA SER A 20 -9.79 -14.25 17.66
C SER A 20 -8.30 -14.46 17.44
N ALA A 21 -7.80 -15.55 18.03
CA ALA A 21 -6.43 -15.96 17.91
C ALA A 21 -5.97 -16.33 16.52
N SER A 22 -6.72 -17.27 15.97
CA SER A 22 -6.57 -17.76 14.62
C SER A 22 -6.80 -16.63 13.61
N GLY A 23 -7.75 -15.73 13.85
CA GLY A 23 -8.02 -14.60 12.96
C GLY A 23 -6.83 -13.64 12.83
N TYR A 24 -6.15 -13.33 13.95
CA TYR A 24 -4.95 -12.48 13.92
C TYR A 24 -3.82 -13.11 13.10
N TYR A 25 -3.52 -14.40 13.33
CA TYR A 25 -2.44 -15.08 12.60
C TYR A 25 -2.81 -15.30 11.13
N ALA A 26 -4.05 -15.71 10.84
CA ALA A 26 -4.53 -15.84 9.47
C ALA A 26 -4.49 -14.52 8.69
N TRP A 27 -4.68 -13.38 9.37
CA TRP A 27 -4.53 -12.06 8.76
C TRP A 27 -3.06 -11.70 8.49
N ILE A 28 -2.14 -12.02 9.41
CA ILE A 28 -0.70 -11.78 9.22
C ILE A 28 -0.14 -12.61 8.06
N ASP A 29 -0.54 -13.87 7.98
CA ASP A 29 -0.02 -14.81 6.98
C ASP A 29 -0.75 -14.69 5.63
N ARG A 30 -1.80 -13.86 5.56
CA ARG A 30 -2.57 -13.68 4.32
C ARG A 30 -1.68 -13.04 3.26
N PRO A 31 -1.52 -13.70 2.09
CA PRO A 31 -0.78 -13.09 0.99
C PRO A 31 -1.49 -11.84 0.48
N PRO A 32 -0.76 -10.86 -0.07
CA PRO A 32 -1.35 -9.68 -0.65
C PRO A 32 -2.31 -10.07 -1.78
N SER A 33 -3.44 -9.39 -1.86
CA SER A 33 -4.41 -9.61 -2.94
C SER A 33 -3.81 -9.17 -4.29
N LYS A 34 -4.38 -9.66 -5.39
CA LYS A 34 -3.99 -9.21 -6.74
C LYS A 34 -4.05 -7.69 -6.88
N TRP A 35 -5.09 -7.07 -6.32
CA TRP A 35 -5.24 -5.61 -6.29
C TRP A 35 -4.13 -4.93 -5.49
N SER A 36 -3.81 -5.44 -4.29
CA SER A 36 -2.73 -4.89 -3.47
C SER A 36 -1.36 -4.99 -4.15
N LEU A 37 -1.11 -6.08 -4.89
CA LEU A 37 0.11 -6.22 -5.68
C LEU A 37 0.17 -5.23 -6.85
N GLN A 38 -0.96 -4.99 -7.52
CA GLN A 38 -1.04 -3.98 -8.58
C GLN A 38 -0.83 -2.56 -8.04
N GLU A 39 -1.42 -2.25 -6.89
CA GLU A 39 -1.24 -0.96 -6.23
C GLU A 39 0.22 -0.73 -5.82
N ALA A 40 0.87 -1.73 -5.24
CA ALA A 40 2.29 -1.64 -4.86
C ALA A 40 3.20 -1.43 -6.09
N ARG A 41 2.89 -2.07 -7.23
CA ARG A 41 3.63 -1.82 -8.48
C ARG A 41 3.42 -0.41 -9.00
N LEU A 42 2.17 0.05 -9.01
CA LEU A 42 1.82 1.40 -9.43
C LEU A 42 2.51 2.47 -8.56
N GLU A 43 2.52 2.28 -7.24
CA GLU A 43 3.18 3.18 -6.30
C GLU A 43 4.69 3.32 -6.59
N LEU A 44 5.35 2.23 -6.99
CA LEU A 44 6.76 2.25 -7.37
C LEU A 44 7.00 3.03 -8.66
N GLU A 45 6.15 2.86 -9.66
CA GLU A 45 6.22 3.59 -10.94
C GLU A 45 5.99 5.09 -10.74
N ILE A 46 4.97 5.45 -9.93
CA ILE A 46 4.71 6.84 -9.54
C ILE A 46 5.92 7.45 -8.85
N LYS A 47 6.47 6.79 -7.82
CA LYS A 47 7.65 7.28 -7.09
C LYS A 47 8.88 7.43 -7.98
N ALA A 48 9.07 6.51 -8.94
CA ALA A 48 10.15 6.60 -9.90
C ALA A 48 9.99 7.85 -10.80
N MET A 49 8.79 8.10 -11.33
CA MET A 49 8.50 9.28 -12.16
C MET A 49 8.60 10.59 -11.37
N ASP A 50 8.09 10.60 -10.15
CA ASP A 50 8.13 11.78 -9.28
C ASP A 50 9.59 12.18 -8.97
N LYS A 51 10.44 11.18 -8.71
CA LYS A 51 11.88 11.38 -8.51
C LYS A 51 12.58 11.87 -9.78
N LEU A 52 12.24 11.34 -10.96
CA LEU A 52 12.81 11.79 -12.24
C LEU A 52 12.44 13.24 -12.56
N THR A 53 11.21 13.63 -12.23
CA THR A 53 10.69 15.00 -12.44
C THR A 53 11.03 15.95 -11.30
N ARG A 54 11.87 15.52 -10.34
CA ARG A 54 12.30 16.30 -9.17
C ARG A 54 11.12 16.89 -8.39
N HIS A 55 10.03 16.13 -8.26
CA HIS A 55 8.83 16.55 -7.53
C HIS A 55 8.17 17.82 -8.09
N THR A 56 8.43 18.16 -9.35
CA THR A 56 7.90 19.40 -9.97
C THR A 56 6.53 19.17 -10.60
N TYR A 57 6.17 17.91 -10.88
CA TYR A 57 4.95 17.58 -11.62
C TYR A 57 3.81 17.26 -10.65
N GLY A 58 2.70 17.99 -10.79
CA GLY A 58 1.45 17.62 -10.12
C GLY A 58 0.79 16.39 -10.73
N ALA A 59 -0.24 15.87 -10.07
CA ALA A 59 -0.91 14.61 -10.41
C ALA A 59 -1.33 14.50 -11.89
N GLU A 60 -1.87 15.56 -12.50
CA GLU A 60 -2.28 15.53 -13.91
C GLU A 60 -1.11 15.41 -14.91
N ARG A 61 0.03 16.04 -14.59
CA ARG A 61 1.23 15.98 -15.44
C ARG A 61 1.90 14.62 -15.28
N LEU A 62 1.93 14.12 -14.05
CA LEU A 62 2.48 12.81 -13.73
C LEU A 62 1.62 11.69 -14.35
N GLN A 63 0.30 11.82 -14.36
CA GLN A 63 -0.60 10.91 -15.08
C GLN A 63 -0.29 10.86 -16.58
N ARG A 64 -0.10 12.03 -17.21
CA ARG A 64 0.22 12.09 -18.64
C ARG A 64 1.54 11.39 -18.96
N GLU A 65 2.55 11.53 -18.11
CA GLU A 65 3.83 10.82 -18.29
C GLU A 65 3.70 9.31 -18.04
N LEU A 66 2.94 8.89 -17.03
CA LEU A 66 2.65 7.47 -16.80
C LEU A 66 1.92 6.83 -17.99
N VAL A 67 0.93 7.51 -18.56
CA VAL A 67 0.23 7.05 -19.76
C VAL A 67 1.17 6.93 -20.96
N LYS A 68 2.12 7.86 -21.14
CA LYS A 68 3.15 7.76 -22.19
C LYS A 68 4.08 6.55 -22.00
N GLN A 69 4.30 6.13 -20.76
CA GLN A 69 5.06 4.93 -20.43
C GLN A 69 4.23 3.63 -20.45
N GLY A 70 2.96 3.72 -20.86
CA GLY A 70 2.07 2.56 -20.98
C GLY A 70 1.30 2.21 -19.70
N VAL A 71 1.39 3.04 -18.66
CA VAL A 71 0.72 2.84 -17.37
C VAL A 71 -0.57 3.65 -17.34
N GLN A 72 -1.70 2.99 -17.57
CA GLN A 72 -2.99 3.66 -17.61
C GLN A 72 -3.64 3.72 -16.22
N VAL A 73 -3.67 4.91 -15.64
CA VAL A 73 -4.25 5.16 -14.31
C VAL A 73 -5.06 6.44 -14.27
N GLY A 74 -6.08 6.48 -13.40
CA GLY A 74 -6.87 7.68 -13.15
C GLY A 74 -6.17 8.63 -12.17
N ILE A 75 -6.48 9.93 -12.24
CA ILE A 75 -5.92 10.96 -11.35
C ILE A 75 -6.12 10.63 -9.86
N CYS A 76 -7.25 10.04 -9.47
CA CYS A 76 -7.51 9.69 -8.07
C CYS A 76 -6.66 8.53 -7.52
N ARG A 77 -5.77 7.94 -8.34
CA ARG A 77 -4.86 6.85 -7.95
C ARG A 77 -3.38 7.27 -8.00
N ILE A 78 -3.11 8.55 -8.23
CA ILE A 78 -1.77 9.16 -8.25
C ILE A 78 -1.64 10.07 -7.04
#